data_AF-A0A8J8A6J5-F1
#
_entry.id   AF-A0A8J8A6J5-F1
#
_cell.length_a   1.000
_cell.length_b   1.000
_cell.length_c   1.000
_cell.angle_alpha   90.00
_cell.angle_beta   90.00
_cell.angle_gamma   90.00
#
_symmetry.space_group_name_H-M   'P 1'
#
loop_
_entity.id
_entity.type
_entity.pdbx_description
1 polymer ?
#
loop_
_entity_poly.entity_id
_entity_poly.type
_entity_poly.pdbx_seq_one_letter_code
_entity_poly.pdbx_strand_id
1 'polypeptide(L)'
;MARRSSGAIRKVKPQIRVVGFDDGTFSFSSKLEREKTILIGVIMKGSQEVVGVLSRWITVDGRDATNAMIDAVKSSRFRDLRVIMLKGITYAGFNV
;
A
#
# COMPACT_ATOMS: atom_id res chain seq x y z
N MET A 1 -19.78 -12.70 25.61
CA MET A 1 -19.08 -12.31 24.36
C MET A 1 -19.21 -10.79 24.19
N ALA A 2 -18.19 -10.03 24.57
CA ALA A 2 -18.26 -8.57 24.58
C ALA A 2 -18.26 -8.01 23.15
N ARG A 3 -19.34 -7.33 22.77
CA ARG A 3 -19.43 -6.55 21.53
C ARG A 3 -18.35 -5.46 21.58
N ARG A 4 -17.34 -5.55 20.71
CA ARG A 4 -16.42 -4.43 20.47
C ARG A 4 -17.23 -3.29 19.87
N SER A 5 -17.40 -2.22 20.63
CA SER A 5 -17.95 -0.96 20.12
C SER A 5 -17.05 -0.48 18.98
N SER A 6 -17.59 -0.40 17.77
CA SER A 6 -16.96 0.32 16.66
C SER A 6 -16.90 1.80 17.06
N GLY A 7 -15.77 2.20 17.64
CA GLY A 7 -15.54 3.60 17.99
C GLY A 7 -15.62 4.44 16.73
N ALA A 8 -16.68 5.23 16.58
CA ALA A 8 -16.77 6.22 15.52
C ALA A 8 -15.50 7.10 15.59
N ILE A 9 -14.89 7.38 14.44
CA ILE A 9 -13.77 8.33 14.35
C ILE A 9 -14.33 9.71 14.66
N ARG A 10 -14.36 10.08 15.96
CA ARG A 10 -14.98 11.35 16.40
C ARG A 10 -14.19 12.57 15.89
N LYS A 11 -12.89 12.41 15.59
CA LYS A 11 -12.01 13.45 15.03
C LYS A 11 -10.74 12.83 14.42
N VAL A 12 -10.47 13.09 13.14
CA VAL A 12 -9.19 12.72 12.49
C VAL A 12 -8.13 13.74 12.88
N LYS A 13 -6.93 13.28 13.28
CA LYS A 13 -5.81 14.18 13.57
C LYS A 13 -5.31 14.81 12.25
N PRO A 14 -5.10 16.14 12.17
CA PRO A 14 -4.61 16.78 10.94
C PRO A 14 -3.32 16.18 10.39
N GLN A 15 -2.43 15.73 11.28
CA GLN A 15 -1.14 15.12 10.96
C GLN A 15 -1.17 13.57 11.06
N ILE A 16 -2.32 12.96 10.78
CA ILE A 16 -2.44 11.50 10.68
C ILE A 16 -1.44 10.96 9.64
N ARG A 17 -0.73 9.88 9.95
CA ARG A 17 0.14 9.21 8.98
C ARG A 17 -0.65 8.20 8.18
N VAL A 18 -0.58 8.36 6.87
CA VAL A 18 -1.28 7.55 5.88
C VAL A 18 -0.26 7.07 4.87
N VAL A 19 -0.39 5.83 4.40
CA VAL A 19 0.36 5.33 3.26
C VAL A 19 -0.60 5.10 2.10
N GLY A 20 -0.26 5.60 0.91
CA GLY A 20 -0.98 5.30 -0.33
C GLY A 20 -0.13 4.40 -1.23
N PHE A 21 -0.71 3.31 -1.75
CA PHE A 21 -0.02 2.38 -2.65
C PHE A 21 -0.52 2.47 -4.10
N ASP A 22 0.42 2.56 -5.05
CA ASP A 22 0.22 2.40 -6.50
C ASP A 22 1.38 1.59 -7.11
N ASP A 23 1.16 1.01 -8.29
CA ASP A 23 2.16 0.26 -9.04
C ASP A 23 2.70 1.01 -10.27
N GLY A 24 3.92 0.68 -10.66
CA GLY A 24 4.58 1.22 -11.84
C GLY A 24 4.02 0.65 -13.14
N THR A 25 4.35 1.29 -14.25
CA THR A 25 3.94 0.85 -15.58
C THR A 25 4.58 -0.50 -15.94
N PHE A 26 3.86 -1.29 -16.73
CA PHE A 26 4.34 -2.57 -17.26
C PHE A 26 3.74 -2.81 -18.66
N SER A 27 4.46 -3.53 -19.52
CA SER A 27 4.11 -3.72 -20.93
C SER A 27 3.33 -5.02 -21.18
N PHE A 28 2.74 -5.23 -22.36
CA PHE A 28 2.17 -6.55 -22.68
C PHE A 28 3.23 -7.65 -22.74
N SER A 29 4.46 -7.34 -23.18
CA SER A 29 5.58 -8.29 -23.16
C SER A 29 5.92 -8.75 -21.74
N SER A 30 5.81 -7.83 -20.77
CA SER A 30 6.04 -8.13 -19.34
C SER A 30 5.11 -9.22 -18.77
N LYS A 31 3.91 -9.39 -19.37
CA LYS A 31 2.96 -10.45 -19.00
C LYS A 31 3.42 -11.84 -19.43
N LEU A 32 4.06 -11.96 -20.60
CA LEU A 32 4.54 -13.23 -21.14
C LEU A 32 5.75 -13.76 -20.38
N GLU A 33 6.59 -12.85 -19.86
CA GLU A 33 7.84 -13.20 -19.18
C GLU A 33 7.73 -13.25 -17.65
N ARG A 34 6.54 -13.03 -17.07
CA ARG A 34 6.34 -12.87 -15.62
C ARG A 34 7.29 -11.84 -15.01
N GLU A 35 7.51 -10.74 -15.74
CA GLU A 35 8.33 -9.65 -15.26
C GLU A 35 7.73 -9.04 -13.98
N LYS A 36 8.57 -8.30 -13.27
CA LYS A 36 8.17 -7.58 -12.06
C LYS A 36 7.93 -6.12 -12.39
N THR A 37 6.89 -5.55 -11.78
CA THR A 37 6.72 -4.09 -11.69
C THR A 37 6.96 -3.64 -10.25
N ILE A 38 7.25 -2.35 -10.09
CA ILE A 38 7.47 -1.75 -8.78
C ILE A 38 6.15 -1.39 -8.13
N LEU A 39 5.97 -1.77 -6.87
CA LEU A 39 4.92 -1.31 -5.98
C LEU A 39 5.50 -0.19 -5.11
N ILE A 40 4.87 0.98 -5.10
CA ILE A 40 5.30 2.16 -4.35
C ILE A 40 4.26 2.52 -3.31
N GLY A 41 4.68 2.67 -2.05
CA GLY A 41 3.90 3.21 -0.95
C GLY A 41 4.41 4.60 -0.55
N VAL A 42 3.64 5.66 -0.77
CA VAL A 42 4.00 7.03 -0.35
C VAL A 42 3.38 7.31 1.02
N ILE A 43 4.20 7.72 1.97
CA ILE A 43 3.77 8.03 3.34
C ILE A 43 3.64 9.54 3.49
N MET A 44 2.41 9.94 3.79
CA MET A 44 2.04 11.33 4.03
C MET A 44 1.80 11.58 5.52
N LYS A 45 2.21 12.74 6.01
CA LYS A 45 1.79 13.29 7.30
C LYS A 45 0.73 14.35 7.04
N GLY A 46 -0.54 13.99 7.24
CA GLY A 46 -1.67 14.80 6.79
C GLY A 46 -1.66 14.97 5.26
N SER A 47 -2.20 16.08 4.77
CA SER A 47 -2.21 16.42 3.34
C SER A 47 -1.02 17.29 2.90
N GLN A 48 -0.02 17.47 3.77
CA GLN A 48 0.96 18.54 3.66
C GLN A 48 2.36 18.05 3.28
N GLU A 49 2.77 16.89 3.78
CA GLU A 49 4.18 16.48 3.76
C GLU A 49 4.34 15.00 3.40
N VAL A 50 5.22 14.73 2.43
CA VAL A 50 5.75 13.38 2.16
C VAL A 50 6.88 13.13 3.15
N VAL A 51 6.76 12.11 3.99
CA VAL A 51 7.75 11.78 5.03
C VAL A 51 8.49 10.47 4.78
N GLY A 52 8.11 9.73 3.74
CA GLY A 52 8.80 8.51 3.34
C GLY A 52 8.18 7.82 2.13
N VAL A 53 8.96 6.91 1.56
CA VAL A 53 8.55 6.03 0.46
C VAL A 53 8.93 4.60 0.82
N LEU A 54 8.03 3.67 0.54
CA LEU A 54 8.23 2.23 0.62
C LEU A 54 8.22 1.66 -0.80
N SER A 55 9.03 0.65 -1.07
CA SER A 55 9.05 0.00 -2.38
C SER A 55 9.20 -1.52 -2.26
N ARG A 56 8.52 -2.24 -3.16
CA ARG A 56 8.70 -3.68 -3.39
C ARG A 56 8.57 -3.98 -4.87
N TRP A 57 9.16 -5.09 -5.30
CA TRP A 57 8.90 -5.65 -6.63
C TRP A 57 7.81 -6.71 -6.52
N ILE A 58 6.79 -6.62 -7.36
CA ILE A 58 5.67 -7.56 -7.44
C ILE A 58 5.57 -8.15 -8.85
N THR A 59 5.10 -9.37 -8.98
CA THR A 59 4.99 -10.05 -10.28
C THR A 59 3.74 -9.57 -11.04
N VAL A 60 3.87 -9.25 -12.33
CA VAL A 60 2.73 -8.91 -13.20
C VAL A 60 1.77 -10.09 -13.30
N ASP A 61 0.47 -9.83 -13.07
CA ASP A 61 -0.60 -10.84 -12.98
C ASP A 61 -0.28 -11.98 -11.96
N GLY A 62 0.53 -11.69 -10.94
CA GLY A 62 0.97 -12.60 -9.89
C GLY A 62 -0.03 -12.80 -8.74
N ARG A 63 0.48 -13.17 -7.56
CA ARG A 63 -0.29 -13.33 -6.29
C ARG A 63 0.50 -12.86 -5.06
N ASP A 64 1.46 -11.98 -5.26
CA ASP A 64 2.40 -11.50 -4.25
C ASP A 64 2.15 -10.05 -3.80
N ALA A 65 1.17 -9.34 -4.39
CA ALA A 65 0.86 -7.94 -4.07
C ALA A 65 0.51 -7.73 -2.60
N THR A 66 -0.43 -8.53 -2.06
CA THR A 66 -0.80 -8.45 -0.64
C THR A 66 0.39 -8.68 0.29
N ASN A 67 1.20 -9.71 0.04
CA ASN A 67 2.37 -10.03 0.87
C ASN A 67 3.44 -8.93 0.80
N ALA A 68 3.66 -8.36 -0.39
CA ALA A 68 4.58 -7.26 -0.59
C ALA A 68 4.16 -6.00 0.18
N MET A 69 2.87 -5.63 0.17
CA MET A 69 2.37 -4.51 0.99
C MET A 69 2.53 -4.78 2.49
N ILE A 70 2.18 -5.97 2.95
CA ILE A 70 2.33 -6.36 4.37
C ILE A 70 3.78 -6.22 4.81
N ASP A 71 4.70 -6.78 4.02
CA ASP A 71 6.13 -6.70 4.30
C ASP A 71 6.64 -5.26 4.28
N ALA A 72 6.28 -4.48 3.26
CA ALA A 72 6.64 -3.07 3.15
C ALA A 72 6.23 -2.27 4.38
N VAL A 73 4.99 -2.43 4.86
CA VAL A 73 4.48 -1.72 6.03
C VAL A 73 5.17 -2.20 7.31
N LYS A 74 5.23 -3.53 7.53
CA LYS A 74 5.76 -4.10 8.78
C LYS A 74 7.26 -3.91 8.96
N SER A 75 8.02 -3.95 7.87
CA SER A 75 9.47 -3.74 7.88
C SER A 75 9.86 -2.26 7.97
N SER A 76 8.90 -1.34 7.81
CA SER A 76 9.17 0.09 7.83
C SER A 76 9.38 0.63 9.25
N ARG A 77 10.07 1.77 9.34
CA ARG A 77 10.16 2.56 10.58
C ARG A 77 8.83 3.21 11.01
N PHE A 78 7.81 3.20 10.15
CA PHE A 78 6.55 3.93 10.34
C PHE A 78 5.52 3.08 11.09
N ARG A 79 5.76 2.89 12.38
CA ARG A 79 4.93 2.03 13.26
C ARG A 79 3.58 2.62 13.63
N ASP A 80 3.31 3.86 13.26
CA ASP A 80 2.12 4.61 13.65
C ASP A 80 1.20 4.99 12.46
N LEU A 81 1.40 4.34 11.30
CA LEU A 81 0.46 4.41 10.18
C LEU A 81 -0.95 4.06 10.65
N ARG A 82 -1.93 4.90 10.28
CA ARG A 82 -3.32 4.76 10.72
C ARG A 82 -4.27 4.33 9.61
N VAL A 83 -3.90 4.59 8.36
CA VAL A 83 -4.69 4.31 7.17
C VAL A 83 -3.76 3.82 6.07
N ILE A 84 -4.19 2.79 5.35
CA ILE A 84 -3.60 2.36 4.08
C ILE A 84 -4.63 2.70 3.01
N MET A 85 -4.24 3.53 2.04
CA MET A 85 -5.06 3.89 0.89
C MET A 85 -4.61 3.05 -0.31
N LEU A 86 -5.57 2.38 -0.95
CA LEU A 86 -5.35 1.59 -2.13
C LEU A 86 -6.02 2.26 -3.33
N LYS A 87 -5.39 2.19 -4.50
CA LYS A 87 -5.99 2.62 -5.77
C LYS A 87 -7.15 1.69 -6.18
N GLY A 88 -7.02 0.40 -5.87
CA GLY A 88 -7.99 -0.64 -6.20
C GLY A 88 -7.69 -1.93 -5.42
N ILE A 89 -8.35 -3.02 -5.80
CA ILE A 89 -8.16 -4.34 -5.19
C ILE A 89 -7.10 -5.20 -5.88
N THR A 90 -6.63 -4.79 -7.07
CA THR A 90 -5.57 -5.45 -7.81
C THR A 90 -4.44 -4.47 -8.11
N TYR A 91 -3.24 -5.00 -8.25
CA TYR A 91 -2.04 -4.30 -8.66
C TYR A 91 -1.36 -5.10 -9.78
N ALA A 92 -0.45 -4.48 -10.53
CA ALA A 92 0.30 -5.13 -11.61
C ALA A 92 -0.61 -5.94 -12.57
N GLY A 93 -1.80 -5.42 -12.87
CA GLY A 93 -2.86 -6.14 -13.57
C GLY A 93 -3.82 -6.84 -12.61
N PHE A 94 -3.77 -8.18 -12.57
CA PHE A 94 -4.67 -9.05 -11.78
C PHE A 94 -4.04 -9.60 -10.48
N ASN A 95 -2.96 -8.99 -9.99
CA ASN A 95 -2.28 -9.45 -8.77
C ASN A 95 -3.02 -8.97 -7.52
N VAL A 96 -3.54 -9.93 -6.74
CA VAL A 96 -4.27 -9.72 -5.47
C VAL A 96 -3.43 -10.26 -4.31
#